data_AF-A0A9P7DDN9-F1
#
_entry.id   AF-A0A9P7DDN9-F1
#
_cell.length_a   1.000
_cell.length_b   1.000
_cell.length_c   1.000
_cell.angle_alpha   90.00
_cell.angle_beta   90.00
_cell.angle_gamma   90.00
#
_symmetry.space_group_name_H-M   'P 1'
#
loop_
_entity.id
_entity.type
_entity.pdbx_description
1 polymer ?
#
loop_
_entity_poly.entity_id
_entity_poly.type
_entity_poly.pdbx_seq_one_letter_code
_entity_poly.pdbx_strand_id
1 'polypeptide(L)'
;MNETEGGFAGIVCKDGTRVVTGDIRLTGVGLDRVQFFLFGRELDLTKIAQSEELVFETIASLIPTEITSNKVVWMSDFRANMRMVNKFGEGRVFVAGDAAHGWLGMGLDSGVQDAFNLGWKLALVEKGIANKSLLETYSAERLPVISEMLEVSHAAQDAIKV
;
A
#
# COMPACT_ATOMS: atom_id res chain seq x y z
N MET A 1 18.59 -2.08 15.16
CA MET A 1 18.00 -0.79 15.50
C MET A 1 19.12 0.22 15.53
N ASN A 2 19.28 1.03 14.49
CA ASN A 2 20.15 2.20 14.51
C ASN A 2 19.30 3.38 14.05
N GLU A 3 19.13 4.35 14.95
CA GLU A 3 18.44 5.61 14.71
C GLU A 3 19.41 6.55 13.96
N THR A 4 19.00 7.06 12.81
CA THR A 4 19.69 8.18 12.15
C THR A 4 18.99 9.48 12.57
N GLU A 5 19.70 10.30 13.34
CA GLU A 5 19.28 11.64 13.73
C GLU A 5 19.35 12.61 12.54
N GLY A 6 18.29 13.39 12.35
CA GLY A 6 18.28 14.58 11.49
C GLY A 6 17.51 14.44 10.19
N GLY A 7 16.25 14.89 10.20
CA GLY A 7 15.37 14.97 9.04
C GLY A 7 14.36 13.82 8.96
N PHE A 8 13.32 13.96 8.13
CA PHE A 8 12.23 13.01 7.86
C PHE A 8 12.65 11.57 7.43
N ALA A 9 13.92 11.19 7.57
CA ALA A 9 14.52 9.98 7.04
C ALA A 9 14.88 8.98 8.15
N GLY A 10 13.85 8.37 8.72
CA GLY A 10 13.95 7.06 9.36
C GLY A 10 13.00 6.10 8.65
N ILE A 11 13.28 5.73 7.40
CA ILE A 11 12.46 4.76 6.68
C ILE A 11 12.87 3.36 7.11
N VAL A 12 12.04 2.69 7.92
CA VAL A 12 12.19 1.25 8.12
C VAL A 12 11.72 0.56 6.84
N CYS A 13 12.67 0.13 5.99
CA CYS A 13 12.39 -0.69 4.81
C CYS A 13 12.59 -2.17 5.15
N LYS A 14 11.63 -3.01 4.78
CA LYS A 14 11.87 -4.45 4.55
C LYS A 14 11.54 -4.80 3.10
N ASP A 15 12.27 -5.76 2.54
CA ASP A 15 12.07 -6.20 1.16
C ASP A 15 10.62 -6.63 0.92
N GLY A 16 9.95 -5.88 0.04
CA GLY A 16 8.56 -6.07 -0.28
C GLY A 16 8.28 -7.29 -1.14
N THR A 17 7.09 -7.87 -0.98
CA THR A 17 6.59 -8.90 -1.91
C THR A 17 6.28 -8.25 -3.25
N ARG A 18 6.75 -8.86 -4.33
CA ARG A 18 6.41 -8.45 -5.69
C ARG A 18 5.00 -8.95 -6.01
N VAL A 19 4.20 -8.10 -6.64
CA VAL A 19 2.81 -8.40 -6.98
C VAL A 19 2.57 -7.93 -8.40
N VAL A 20 1.96 -8.79 -9.21
CA VAL A 20 1.39 -8.39 -10.50
C VAL A 20 -0.09 -8.22 -10.30
N THR A 21 -0.61 -7.03 -10.58
CA THR A 21 -2.02 -6.72 -10.47
C THR A 21 -2.53 -6.12 -11.76
N GLY A 22 -3.81 -6.26 -12.01
CA GLY A 22 -4.43 -5.69 -13.19
C GLY A 22 -5.91 -5.98 -13.23
N ASP A 23 -6.53 -5.45 -14.28
CA ASP A 23 -7.90 -5.78 -14.62
C ASP A 23 -7.93 -6.57 -15.92
N ILE A 24 -8.71 -7.64 -15.90
CA ILE A 24 -9.01 -8.46 -17.07
C ILE A 24 -10.49 -8.46 -17.36
N ARG A 25 -10.85 -8.56 -18.63
CA ARG A 25 -12.21 -8.93 -19.05
C ARG A 25 -12.27 -10.43 -19.24
N LEU A 26 -13.24 -11.05 -18.58
CA LEU A 26 -13.52 -12.47 -18.67
C LEU A 26 -14.95 -12.66 -19.16
N THR A 27 -15.15 -13.18 -20.37
CA THR A 27 -16.49 -13.67 -20.75
C THR A 27 -16.63 -15.14 -20.34
N GLY A 28 -17.86 -15.58 -20.05
CA GLY A 28 -18.14 -16.96 -19.59
C GLY A 28 -18.39 -17.10 -18.08
N VAL A 29 -18.01 -16.11 -17.27
CA VAL A 29 -18.20 -16.11 -15.79
C VAL A 29 -19.21 -15.08 -15.28
N GLY A 30 -19.96 -14.42 -16.18
CA GLY A 30 -21.01 -13.46 -15.83
C GLY A 30 -20.52 -12.09 -15.30
N LEU A 31 -19.22 -11.84 -15.30
CA LEU A 31 -18.60 -10.58 -14.85
C LEU A 31 -17.91 -9.87 -16.04
N ASP A 32 -18.13 -8.57 -16.23
CA ASP A 32 -17.49 -7.81 -17.34
C ASP A 32 -16.00 -7.53 -17.08
N ARG A 33 -15.62 -7.34 -15.80
CA ARG A 33 -14.24 -7.07 -15.37
C ARG A 33 -13.93 -7.76 -14.05
N VAL A 34 -12.72 -8.27 -13.95
CA VAL A 34 -12.19 -8.89 -12.74
C VAL A 34 -10.83 -8.28 -12.46
N GLN A 35 -10.65 -7.77 -11.23
CA GLN A 35 -9.36 -7.36 -10.73
C GLN A 35 -8.63 -8.59 -10.19
N PHE A 36 -7.35 -8.72 -10.52
CA PHE A 36 -6.52 -9.80 -10.03
C PHE A 36 -5.30 -9.29 -9.26
N PHE A 37 -4.78 -10.14 -8.37
CA PHE A 37 -3.52 -9.95 -7.67
C PHE A 37 -2.78 -11.29 -7.69
N LEU A 38 -1.68 -11.35 -8.43
CA LEU A 38 -0.77 -12.49 -8.45
C LEU A 38 0.41 -12.23 -7.52
N PHE A 39 0.57 -13.12 -6.55
CA PHE A 39 1.68 -13.16 -5.62
C PHE A 39 1.99 -14.64 -5.34
N GLY A 40 3.26 -14.97 -5.10
CA GLY A 40 3.66 -16.34 -4.83
C GLY A 40 5.13 -16.60 -5.16
N ARG A 41 5.79 -17.45 -4.38
CA ARG A 41 7.23 -17.70 -4.48
C ARG A 41 7.63 -18.53 -5.70
N GLU A 42 6.72 -19.37 -6.18
CA GLU A 42 6.94 -20.26 -7.33
C GLU A 42 6.64 -19.56 -8.67
N LEU A 43 6.05 -18.37 -8.62
CA LEU A 43 5.73 -17.59 -9.81
C LEU A 43 6.89 -16.65 -10.17
N ASP A 44 7.36 -16.74 -11.41
CA ASP A 44 8.24 -15.72 -11.98
C ASP A 44 7.42 -14.47 -12.36
N LEU A 45 7.07 -13.69 -11.34
CA LEU A 45 6.23 -12.50 -11.48
C LEU A 45 6.85 -11.44 -12.40
N THR A 46 8.18 -11.40 -12.52
CA THR A 46 8.87 -10.48 -13.44
C THR A 46 8.56 -10.85 -14.89
N LYS A 47 8.61 -12.15 -15.20
CA LYS A 47 8.30 -12.67 -16.52
C LYS A 47 6.80 -12.58 -16.81
N ILE A 48 5.95 -12.92 -15.84
CA ILE A 48 4.50 -12.85 -15.97
C ILE A 48 4.04 -11.41 -16.27
N ALA A 49 4.59 -10.42 -15.57
CA ALA A 49 4.28 -9.01 -15.79
C ALA A 49 4.59 -8.49 -17.21
N GLN A 50 5.37 -9.21 -17.99
CA GLN A 50 5.78 -8.81 -19.33
C GLN A 50 4.92 -9.45 -20.44
N SER A 51 3.97 -10.33 -20.10
CA SER A 51 3.16 -11.05 -21.08
C SER A 51 1.72 -11.25 -20.60
N GLU A 52 0.77 -10.70 -21.37
CA GLU A 52 -0.66 -10.94 -21.16
C GLU A 52 -1.00 -12.44 -21.22
N GLU A 53 -0.37 -13.19 -22.11
CA GLU A 53 -0.55 -14.63 -22.26
C GLU A 53 -0.16 -15.38 -20.98
N LEU A 54 1.01 -15.06 -20.41
CA LEU A 54 1.47 -15.70 -19.17
C LEU A 54 0.59 -15.34 -17.97
N VAL A 55 0.04 -14.13 -17.93
CA VAL A 55 -0.96 -13.73 -16.91
C VAL A 55 -2.19 -14.64 -17.02
N PHE A 56 -2.73 -14.83 -18.23
CA PHE A 56 -3.90 -15.67 -18.42
C PHE A 56 -3.64 -17.15 -18.17
N GLU A 57 -2.51 -17.69 -18.61
CA GLU A 57 -2.10 -19.06 -18.30
C GLU A 57 -2.00 -19.29 -16.79
N THR A 58 -1.39 -18.35 -16.08
CA THR A 58 -1.28 -18.40 -14.61
C THR A 58 -2.67 -18.38 -13.97
N ILE A 59 -3.55 -17.45 -14.36
CA ILE A 59 -4.90 -17.36 -13.81
C ILE A 59 -5.72 -18.62 -14.13
N ALA A 60 -5.67 -19.11 -15.38
CA ALA A 60 -6.37 -20.31 -15.80
C ALA A 60 -5.88 -21.56 -15.05
N SER A 61 -4.60 -21.63 -14.68
CA SER A 61 -4.07 -22.73 -13.86
C SER A 61 -4.59 -22.74 -12.42
N LEU A 62 -5.06 -21.59 -11.92
CA LEU A 62 -5.49 -21.40 -10.53
C LEU A 62 -7.01 -21.53 -10.35
N ILE A 63 -7.80 -21.45 -11.43
CA ILE A 63 -9.26 -21.48 -11.37
C ILE A 63 -9.81 -22.71 -12.11
N PRO A 64 -10.81 -23.42 -11.54
CA PRO A 64 -11.40 -24.60 -12.16
C PRO A 64 -12.46 -24.24 -13.21
N THR A 65 -12.29 -23.15 -13.95
CA THR A 65 -13.30 -22.61 -14.86
C THR A 65 -12.68 -22.19 -16.19
N GLU A 66 -13.33 -22.58 -17.28
CA GLU A 66 -12.90 -22.26 -18.62
C GLU A 66 -13.10 -20.76 -18.93
N ILE A 67 -12.02 -20.09 -19.35
CA ILE A 67 -12.05 -18.69 -19.77
C ILE A 67 -12.19 -18.65 -21.29
N THR A 68 -13.31 -18.14 -21.80
CA THR A 68 -13.62 -18.16 -23.25
C THR A 68 -13.21 -16.89 -24.01
N SER A 69 -13.05 -15.76 -23.32
CA SER A 69 -12.41 -14.57 -23.89
C SER A 69 -11.66 -13.78 -22.84
N ASN A 70 -10.50 -13.26 -23.22
CA ASN A 70 -9.52 -12.69 -22.34
C ASN A 70 -8.93 -11.43 -22.96
N LYS A 71 -9.10 -10.30 -22.27
CA LYS A 71 -8.43 -9.05 -22.63
C LYS A 71 -7.88 -8.41 -21.36
N VAL A 72 -6.58 -8.11 -21.34
CA VAL A 72 -6.01 -7.26 -20.29
C VAL A 72 -6.43 -5.82 -20.57
N VAL A 73 -7.02 -5.18 -19.57
CA VAL A 73 -7.35 -3.76 -19.62
C VAL A 73 -6.14 -2.95 -19.20
N TRP A 74 -5.52 -3.34 -18.09
CA TRP A 74 -4.26 -2.80 -17.59
C TRP A 74 -3.60 -3.86 -16.71
N MET A 75 -2.28 -3.81 -16.62
CA MET A 75 -1.51 -4.56 -15.63
C MET A 75 -0.38 -3.68 -15.10
N SER A 76 0.06 -3.95 -13.88
CA SER A 76 1.20 -3.31 -13.25
C SER A 76 1.96 -4.33 -12.42
N ASP A 77 3.28 -4.19 -12.45
CA ASP A 77 4.20 -4.90 -11.60
C ASP A 77 4.68 -3.94 -10.51
N PHE A 78 4.33 -4.23 -9.27
CA PHE A 78 4.73 -3.40 -8.15
C PHE A 78 5.37 -4.22 -7.04
N ARG A 79 6.31 -3.58 -6.37
CA ARG A 79 6.92 -4.10 -5.15
C ARG A 79 6.31 -3.39 -3.95
N ALA A 80 5.67 -4.16 -3.11
CA ALA A 80 5.03 -3.69 -1.89
C ALA A 80 6.05 -3.40 -0.78
N ASN A 81 6.72 -2.27 -0.87
CA ASN A 81 7.68 -1.88 0.15
C ASN A 81 6.95 -1.40 1.40
N MET A 82 7.30 -2.00 2.54
CA MET A 82 6.81 -1.58 3.85
C MET A 82 7.74 -0.51 4.38
N ARG A 83 7.17 0.68 4.58
CA ARG A 83 7.90 1.90 4.93
C ARG A 83 7.01 2.75 5.82
N MET A 84 7.61 3.41 6.80
CA MET A 84 6.99 4.51 7.53
C MET A 84 8.03 5.54 7.93
N VAL A 85 7.60 6.80 8.07
CA VAL A 85 8.38 7.86 8.71
C VAL A 85 8.42 7.67 10.23
N ASN A 86 9.47 8.19 10.86
CA ASN A 86 9.58 8.28 12.31
C ASN A 86 8.79 9.47 12.90
N LYS A 87 8.44 10.47 12.07
CA LYS A 87 7.62 11.62 12.46
C LYS A 87 6.74 12.06 11.29
N PHE A 88 5.46 12.32 11.55
CA PHE A 88 4.50 12.73 10.52
C PHE A 88 4.49 14.23 10.26
N GLY A 89 5.11 15.03 11.13
CA GLY A 89 5.25 16.46 10.91
C GLY A 89 6.30 17.11 11.80
N GLU A 90 6.93 18.14 11.28
CA GLU A 90 7.91 18.95 11.99
C GLU A 90 7.77 20.42 11.62
N GLY A 91 7.51 21.26 12.63
CA GLY A 91 7.30 22.70 12.45
C GLY A 91 6.08 23.01 11.59
N ARG A 92 6.29 23.29 10.30
CA ARG A 92 5.24 23.64 9.33
C ARG A 92 5.08 22.64 8.20
N VAL A 93 5.83 21.53 8.24
CA VAL A 93 5.84 20.52 7.19
C VAL A 93 5.22 19.25 7.75
N PHE A 94 4.27 18.68 7.02
CA PHE A 94 3.54 17.48 7.39
C PHE A 94 3.48 16.53 6.19
N VAL A 95 3.49 15.23 6.46
CA VAL A 95 3.35 14.16 5.46
C VAL A 95 2.14 13.28 5.82
N ALA A 96 1.49 12.71 4.81
CA ALA A 96 0.30 11.86 4.95
C ALA A 96 0.26 10.81 3.82
N GLY A 97 -0.41 9.68 4.07
CA GLY A 97 -0.57 8.60 3.10
C GLY A 97 0.77 8.04 2.63
N ASP A 98 0.87 7.68 1.34
CA ASP A 98 2.04 7.05 0.72
C ASP A 98 3.36 7.83 0.91
N ALA A 99 3.30 9.15 1.14
CA ALA A 99 4.48 9.96 1.46
C ALA A 99 5.02 9.72 2.88
N ALA A 100 4.15 9.29 3.79
CA ALA A 100 4.46 9.01 5.19
C ALA A 100 4.63 7.52 5.47
N HIS A 101 3.85 6.65 4.82
CA HIS A 101 3.89 5.20 5.02
C HIS A 101 3.33 4.45 3.82
N GLY A 102 3.75 3.21 3.61
CA GLY A 102 3.33 2.42 2.44
C GLY A 102 3.07 0.95 2.77
N TRP A 103 1.93 0.44 2.32
CA TRP A 103 1.56 -0.98 2.35
C TRP A 103 0.57 -1.36 1.24
N LEU A 104 0.58 -2.64 0.86
CA LEU A 104 -0.39 -3.30 -0.02
C LEU A 104 -1.84 -3.13 0.43
N GLY A 105 -2.61 -2.33 -0.31
CA GLY A 105 -4.07 -2.31 -0.20
C GLY A 105 -4.65 -1.47 0.96
N MET A 106 -3.83 -0.91 1.84
CA MET A 106 -4.30 -0.03 2.94
C MET A 106 -3.81 1.42 2.84
N GLY A 107 -2.98 1.75 1.84
CA GLY A 107 -2.42 3.11 1.67
C GLY A 107 -3.47 4.20 1.46
N LEU A 108 -4.50 3.93 0.66
CA LEU A 108 -5.58 4.90 0.41
C LEU A 108 -6.41 5.18 1.67
N ASP A 109 -6.93 4.12 2.30
CA ASP A 109 -7.83 4.27 3.46
C ASP A 109 -7.12 4.94 4.64
N SER A 110 -5.88 4.51 4.93
CA SER A 110 -5.08 5.10 6.00
C SER A 110 -4.62 6.53 5.66
N GLY A 111 -4.32 6.83 4.40
CA GLY A 111 -4.01 8.19 3.93
C GLY A 111 -5.21 9.15 4.03
N VAL A 112 -6.43 8.67 3.77
CA VAL A 112 -7.65 9.46 4.02
C VAL A 112 -7.81 9.74 5.51
N GLN A 113 -7.56 8.76 6.37
CA GLN A 113 -7.60 8.97 7.82
C GLN A 113 -6.52 9.94 8.32
N ASP A 114 -5.33 9.92 7.73
CA ASP A 114 -4.27 10.90 8.02
C ASP A 114 -4.74 12.31 7.69
N ALA A 115 -5.26 12.51 6.48
CA ALA A 115 -5.78 13.80 6.02
C ALA A 115 -6.96 14.27 6.89
N PHE A 116 -7.86 13.36 7.26
CA PHE A 116 -8.98 13.65 8.14
C PHE A 116 -8.51 14.06 9.54
N ASN A 117 -7.50 13.39 10.11
CA ASN A 117 -6.93 13.74 11.40
C ASN A 117 -6.24 15.12 11.38
N LEU A 118 -5.44 15.39 10.34
CA LEU A 118 -4.64 16.59 10.25
C LEU A 118 -5.46 17.83 9.84
N GLY A 119 -6.44 17.67 8.97
CA GLY A 119 -7.16 18.78 8.32
C GLY A 119 -7.85 19.73 9.30
N TRP A 120 -8.57 19.19 10.30
CA TRP A 120 -9.23 20.03 11.29
C TRP A 120 -8.24 20.69 12.26
N LYS A 121 -7.14 20.01 12.61
CA LYS A 121 -6.08 20.56 13.47
C LYS A 121 -5.40 21.75 12.82
N LEU A 122 -5.05 21.62 11.53
CA LEU A 122 -4.52 22.72 10.72
C LEU A 122 -5.49 23.91 10.69
N ALA A 123 -6.78 23.65 10.43
CA ALA A 123 -7.78 24.71 10.37
C ALA A 123 -7.94 25.48 11.69
N LEU A 124 -7.87 24.80 12.85
CA LEU A 124 -7.97 25.46 14.15
C LEU A 124 -6.72 26.29 14.49
N VAL A 125 -5.53 25.77 14.17
CA VAL A 125 -4.27 26.48 14.44
C VAL A 125 -4.11 27.69 13.52
N GLU A 126 -4.43 27.55 12.24
CA GLU A 126 -4.36 28.65 11.27
C GLU A 126 -5.32 29.79 11.62
N LYS A 127 -6.51 29.47 12.14
CA LYS A 127 -7.49 30.46 12.62
C LYS A 127 -7.13 31.06 13.99
N GLY A 128 -6.04 30.63 14.62
CA GLY A 128 -5.65 31.06 15.97
C GLY A 128 -6.59 30.57 17.09
N ILE A 129 -7.43 29.57 16.81
CA ILE A 129 -8.38 29.00 17.78
C ILE A 129 -7.67 27.98 18.69
N ALA A 130 -6.65 27.29 18.18
CA ALA A 130 -5.86 26.30 18.92
C ALA A 130 -4.36 26.64 18.91
N ASN A 131 -3.63 26.15 19.92
CA ASN A 131 -2.18 26.26 19.99
C ASN A 131 -1.50 25.34 18.95
N LYS A 132 -0.34 25.73 18.44
CA LYS A 132 0.50 24.90 17.56
C LYS A 132 0.82 23.51 18.13
N SER A 133 0.86 23.36 19.46
CA SER A 133 1.03 22.06 20.11
C SER A 133 -0.03 21.03 19.71
N LEU A 134 -1.22 21.46 19.26
CA LEU A 134 -2.23 20.58 18.70
C LEU A 134 -1.71 19.84 17.45
N LEU A 135 -0.85 20.45 16.65
CA LEU A 135 -0.29 19.80 15.45
C LEU A 135 0.73 18.72 15.80
N GLU A 136 1.42 18.82 16.94
CA GLU A 136 2.34 17.77 17.38
C GLU A 136 1.60 16.47 17.73
N THR A 137 0.31 16.56 18.10
CA THR A 137 -0.53 15.38 18.37
C THR A 137 -0.74 14.51 17.13
N TYR A 138 -0.66 15.07 15.92
CA TYR A 138 -0.82 14.30 14.68
C TYR A 138 0.20 13.16 14.59
N SER A 139 1.48 13.45 14.87
CA SER A 139 2.51 12.41 14.89
C SER A 139 2.27 11.40 16.00
N ALA A 140 1.95 11.86 17.21
CA ALA A 140 1.71 11.00 18.37
C ALA A 140 0.51 10.05 18.17
N GLU A 141 -0.53 10.50 17.46
CA GLU A 141 -1.73 9.70 17.21
C GLU A 141 -1.56 8.74 16.02
N ARG A 142 -0.87 9.15 14.95
CA ARG A 142 -0.79 8.35 13.71
C ARG A 142 0.35 7.34 13.70
N LEU A 143 1.49 7.65 14.33
CA LEU A 143 2.62 6.72 14.42
C LEU A 143 2.22 5.32 14.95
N PRO A 144 1.57 5.18 16.12
CA PRO A 144 1.26 3.85 16.65
C PRO A 144 0.27 3.08 15.78
N VAL A 145 -0.74 3.75 15.21
CA VAL A 145 -1.74 3.14 14.33
C VAL A 145 -1.09 2.56 13.07
N ILE A 146 -0.20 3.33 12.45
CA ILE A 146 0.49 2.90 11.23
C ILE A 146 1.53 1.81 11.55
N SER A 147 2.21 1.89 12.69
CA SER A 147 3.13 0.85 13.15
C SER A 147 2.40 -0.48 13.32
N GLU A 148 1.28 -0.51 14.04
CA GLU A 148 0.48 -1.71 14.26
C GLU A 148 -0.07 -2.28 12.94
N MET A 149 -0.56 -1.40 12.05
CA MET A 149 -1.00 -1.79 10.71
C MET A 149 0.12 -2.49 9.93
N LEU A 150 1.33 -1.95 9.97
CA LEU A 150 2.50 -2.54 9.31
C LEU A 150 2.91 -3.86 9.98
N GLU A 151 2.79 -4.01 11.30
CA GLU A 151 3.10 -5.29 11.97
C GLU A 151 2.15 -6.42 11.54
N VAL A 152 0.83 -6.16 11.51
CA VAL A 152 -0.17 -7.14 11.04
C VAL A 152 0.08 -7.50 9.57
N SER A 153 0.37 -6.48 8.77
CA SER A 153 0.71 -6.61 7.37
C SER A 153 1.95 -7.47 7.14
N HIS A 154 2.99 -7.30 7.96
CA HIS A 154 4.21 -8.10 7.91
C HIS A 154 3.91 -9.57 8.17
N ALA A 155 3.13 -9.86 9.20
CA ALA A 155 2.75 -11.23 9.54
C ALA A 155 1.99 -11.91 8.38
N ALA A 156 1.09 -11.18 7.73
CA ALA A 156 0.36 -11.67 6.55
C ALA A 156 1.31 -11.94 5.36
N GLN A 157 2.29 -11.06 5.12
CA GLN A 157 3.27 -11.25 4.06
C GLN A 157 4.19 -12.44 4.31
N ASP A 158 4.62 -12.66 5.55
CA ASP A 158 5.46 -13.81 5.88
C ASP A 158 4.68 -15.12 5.78
N ALA A 159 3.37 -15.13 6.04
CA ALA A 159 2.51 -16.28 5.79
C ALA A 159 2.38 -16.62 4.28
N ILE A 160 2.51 -15.65 3.39
CA ILE A 160 2.53 -15.85 1.91
C ILE A 160 3.88 -16.42 1.42
N LYS A 161 4.94 -16.33 2.23
CA LYS A 161 6.29 -16.81 1.87
C LYS A 161 6.54 -18.29 2.24
N VAL A 162 5.67 -18.92 3.02
CA VAL A 162 5.75 -20.34 3.44
C VAL A 162 4.99 -21.22 2.46
#